data_AF-A0AAW2E7H7-F1
#
_entry.id   AF-A0AAW2E7H7-F1
#
_cell.length_a   1.000
_cell.length_b   1.000
_cell.length_c   1.000
_cell.angle_alpha   90.00
_cell.angle_beta   90.00
_cell.angle_gamma   90.00
#
_symmetry.space_group_name_H-M   'P 1'
#
loop_
_entity.id
_entity.type
_entity.pdbx_description
1 polymer ?
#
loop_
_entity_poly.entity_id
_entity_poly.type
_entity_poly.pdbx_seq_one_letter_code
_entity_poly.pdbx_strand_id
1 'polypeptide(L)'
;MCREINNCLERVETELKKLTAIMESQYKIVSNILKCVQISRATTSSKPDIFPISSKEEMDTFEDADNDTYATVVNYFHYIGGFNLKEAVNLCLKESLSDAFTAEITWWGREEAKISLYDTKLTKAIYGTYI
;
A
#
# COMPACT_ATOMS: atom_id res chain seq x y z
N MET A 1 12.67 45.17 -31.96
CA MET A 1 11.20 45.16 -31.79
C MET A 1 10.55 43.80 -32.09
N CYS A 2 10.35 43.35 -33.35
CA CYS A 2 9.65 42.07 -33.61
C CYS A 2 10.35 40.83 -33.02
N ARG A 3 11.69 40.77 -33.04
CA ARG A 3 12.46 39.65 -32.46
C ARG A 3 12.32 39.55 -30.93
N GLU A 4 12.28 40.69 -30.25
CA GLU A 4 12.16 40.73 -28.79
C GLU A 4 10.75 40.33 -28.33
N ILE A 5 9.74 40.69 -29.12
CA ILE A 5 8.35 40.27 -28.91
C ILE A 5 8.23 38.74 -29.06
N ASN A 6 8.81 38.16 -30.11
CA ASN A 6 8.80 36.71 -30.31
C ASN A 6 9.51 35.96 -29.18
N ASN A 7 10.69 36.42 -28.75
CA ASN A 7 11.40 35.82 -27.62
C ASN A 7 10.60 35.93 -26.30
N CYS A 8 9.85 37.02 -26.11
CA CYS A 8 8.97 37.18 -24.95
C CYS A 8 7.81 36.17 -25.01
N LEU A 9 7.23 35.99 -26.21
CA LEU A 9 6.12 35.08 -26.44
C LEU A 9 6.52 33.62 -26.18
N GLU A 10 7.66 33.17 -26.69
CA GLU A 10 8.21 31.83 -26.44
C GLU A 10 8.48 31.57 -24.95
N ARG A 11 8.96 32.59 -24.23
CA ARG A 11 9.17 32.49 -22.79
C ARG A 11 7.87 32.33 -22.03
N VAL A 12 6.83 33.09 -22.39
CA VAL A 12 5.50 32.98 -21.78
C VAL A 12 4.88 31.62 -22.05
N GLU A 13 4.98 31.09 -23.28
CA GLU A 13 4.49 29.75 -23.62
C GLU A 13 5.18 28.65 -22.82
N THR A 14 6.49 28.79 -22.61
CA THR A 14 7.28 27.84 -21.81
C THR A 14 6.83 27.84 -20.35
N GLU A 15 6.64 29.03 -19.76
CA GLU A 15 6.17 29.15 -18.38
C GLU A 15 4.73 28.64 -18.22
N LEU A 16 3.85 28.87 -19.21
CA LEU A 16 2.50 28.30 -19.21
C LEU A 16 2.51 26.76 -19.22
N LYS A 17 3.38 26.14 -20.04
CA LYS A 17 3.53 24.67 -20.05
C LYS A 17 3.99 24.13 -18.70
N LYS A 18 4.94 24.80 -18.04
CA LYS A 18 5.40 24.42 -16.70
C LYS A 18 4.28 24.53 -15.67
N LEU A 19 3.51 25.62 -15.70
CA LEU A 19 2.37 25.81 -14.80
C LEU A 19 1.31 24.72 -14.96
N THR A 20 0.99 24.33 -16.20
CA THR A 20 0.06 23.22 -16.46
C THR A 20 0.55 21.91 -15.83
N ALA A 21 1.83 21.57 -16.03
CA ALA A 21 2.42 20.36 -15.45
C ALA A 21 2.41 20.38 -13.91
N ILE A 22 2.67 21.54 -13.30
CA ILE A 22 2.59 21.72 -11.83
C ILE A 22 1.14 21.52 -11.35
N MET A 23 0.17 22.09 -12.05
CA MET A 23 -1.24 21.99 -11.69
C MET A 23 -1.73 20.54 -11.75
N GLU A 24 -1.33 19.77 -12.76
CA GLU A 24 -1.62 18.34 -12.87
C GLU A 24 -0.99 17.53 -11.72
N SER A 25 0.27 17.84 -11.38
CA SER A 25 0.97 17.23 -10.25
C SER A 25 0.27 17.51 -8.91
N GLN A 26 -0.10 18.77 -8.67
CA GLN A 26 -0.81 19.19 -7.46
C GLN A 26 -2.18 18.53 -7.36
N TYR A 27 -2.94 18.46 -8.45
CA TYR A 27 -4.23 17.78 -8.48
C TYR A 27 -4.10 16.31 -8.08
N LYS A 28 -3.06 15.61 -8.56
CA LYS A 28 -2.79 14.23 -8.20
C LYS A 28 -2.48 14.07 -6.71
N ILE A 29 -1.67 14.95 -6.13
CA ILE A 29 -1.35 14.95 -4.70
C ILE A 29 -2.61 15.17 -3.86
N VAL A 30 -3.39 16.19 -4.18
CA VAL A 30 -4.63 16.53 -3.45
C VAL A 30 -5.64 15.39 -3.54
N SER A 31 -5.82 14.79 -4.72
CA SER A 31 -6.70 13.64 -4.94
C SER A 31 -6.29 12.44 -4.08
N ASN A 32 -4.99 12.16 -3.99
CA ASN A 32 -4.47 11.08 -3.15
C ASN A 32 -4.72 11.36 -1.66
N ILE A 33 -4.47 12.59 -1.18
CA ILE A 33 -4.75 12.98 0.21
C ILE A 33 -6.25 12.85 0.53
N LEU A 34 -7.12 13.28 -0.38
CA LEU A 34 -8.58 13.16 -0.22
C LEU A 34 -9.01 11.70 -0.08
N LYS A 35 -8.46 10.79 -0.88
CA LYS A 35 -8.71 9.34 -0.75
C LYS A 35 -8.27 8.83 0.61
N CYS A 36 -7.08 9.20 1.08
CA CYS A 36 -6.59 8.82 2.41
C CYS A 36 -7.52 9.32 3.54
N VAL A 37 -8.03 10.55 3.45
CA VAL A 37 -8.95 11.14 4.45
C VAL A 37 -10.35 10.50 4.40
N GLN A 38 -10.83 10.11 3.22
CA GLN A 38 -12.12 9.44 3.07
C GLN A 38 -12.09 8.02 3.61
N ILE A 39 -11.02 7.26 3.31
CA ILE A 39 -10.79 5.93 3.86
C ILE A 39 -10.69 6.01 5.40
N SER A 40 -9.99 7.01 5.94
CA SER A 40 -9.83 7.14 7.39
C SER A 40 -11.08 7.57 8.16
N ARG A 41 -12.03 8.24 7.48
CA ARG A 41 -13.34 8.57 8.06
C ARG A 41 -14.38 7.46 7.92
N ALA A 42 -14.25 6.59 6.91
CA ALA A 42 -15.21 5.52 6.65
C ALA A 42 -14.99 4.28 7.53
N THR A 43 -13.75 4.02 7.93
CA THR A 43 -13.40 2.86 8.75
C THR A 43 -12.28 3.23 9.70
N THR A 44 -12.59 3.42 10.99
CA THR A 44 -11.59 3.21 12.03
C THR A 44 -11.33 1.70 12.11
N SER A 45 -10.66 1.11 11.12
CA SER A 45 -10.21 -0.28 11.22
C SER A 45 -9.06 -0.30 12.20
N SER A 46 -9.35 -0.70 13.44
CA SER A 46 -8.33 -1.01 14.42
C SER A 46 -7.41 -2.10 13.89
N LYS A 47 -6.15 -2.09 14.32
CA LYS A 47 -5.22 -3.17 14.03
C LYS A 47 -5.84 -4.50 14.50
N PRO A 48 -5.96 -5.52 13.63
CA PRO A 48 -6.48 -6.83 14.01
C PRO A 48 -5.63 -7.46 15.13
N ASP A 49 -6.28 -8.10 16.11
CA ASP A 49 -5.60 -8.71 17.27
C ASP A 49 -4.64 -9.85 16.90
N ILE A 50 -4.81 -10.42 15.71
CA ILE A 50 -3.93 -11.42 15.11
C ILE A 50 -2.53 -10.85 14.79
N PHE A 51 -2.39 -9.54 14.64
CA PHE A 51 -1.12 -8.92 14.26
C PHE A 51 -0.34 -8.34 15.44
N PRO A 52 1.00 -8.45 15.44
CA PRO A 52 1.85 -9.10 14.43
C PRO A 52 1.96 -10.61 14.62
N ILE A 53 1.93 -11.36 13.51
CA ILE A 53 2.24 -12.79 13.47
C ILE A 53 3.74 -12.97 13.75
N SER A 54 4.03 -13.74 14.79
CA SER A 54 5.35 -13.88 15.39
C SER A 54 5.86 -15.32 15.41
N SER A 55 5.03 -16.29 15.03
CA SER A 55 5.43 -17.69 14.93
C SER A 55 4.70 -18.42 13.80
N LYS A 56 5.15 -19.64 13.51
CA LYS A 56 4.51 -20.50 12.52
C LYS A 56 3.10 -20.90 12.94
N GLU A 57 2.90 -21.19 14.22
CA GLU A 57 1.60 -21.56 14.77
C GLU A 57 0.57 -20.42 14.64
N GLU A 58 1.01 -19.16 14.82
CA GLU A 58 0.16 -17.99 14.60
C GLU A 58 -0.16 -17.78 13.11
N MET A 59 0.80 -18.06 12.22
CA MET A 59 0.55 -18.06 10.78
C MET A 59 -0.47 -19.14 10.40
N ASP A 60 -0.29 -20.37 10.88
CA ASP A 60 -1.22 -21.47 10.63
C ASP A 60 -2.62 -21.16 11.20
N THR A 61 -2.69 -20.55 12.39
CA THR A 61 -3.95 -20.06 12.97
C THR A 61 -4.64 -19.04 12.07
N PHE A 62 -3.87 -18.16 11.40
CA PHE A 62 -4.44 -17.22 10.45
C PHE A 62 -4.90 -17.88 9.14
N GLU A 63 -4.13 -18.85 8.64
CA GLU A 63 -4.53 -19.64 7.47
C GLU A 63 -5.87 -20.36 7.71
N ASP A 64 -6.15 -20.75 8.95
CA ASP A 64 -7.42 -21.37 9.36
C ASP A 64 -8.50 -20.37 9.82
N ALA A 65 -8.21 -19.07 9.81
CA ALA A 65 -9.14 -18.04 10.27
C ALA A 65 -10.42 -17.99 9.42
N ASP A 66 -11.53 -17.64 10.09
CA ASP A 66 -12.83 -17.48 9.46
C ASP A 66 -12.90 -16.25 8.54
N ASN A 67 -14.00 -16.17 7.78
CA ASN A 67 -14.19 -15.12 6.78
C ASN A 67 -14.32 -13.72 7.41
N ASP A 68 -14.85 -13.61 8.63
CA ASP A 68 -15.04 -12.32 9.32
C ASP A 68 -13.68 -11.77 9.79
N THR A 69 -12.84 -12.63 10.35
CA THR A 69 -11.46 -12.32 10.73
C THR A 69 -10.64 -11.94 9.49
N TYR A 70 -10.75 -12.73 8.42
CA TYR A 70 -10.07 -12.45 7.16
C TYR A 70 -10.53 -11.11 6.54
N ALA A 71 -11.83 -10.84 6.52
CA ALA A 71 -12.38 -9.58 6.01
C ALA A 71 -11.89 -8.37 6.84
N THR A 72 -11.76 -8.53 8.16
CA THR A 72 -11.19 -7.49 9.04
C THR A 72 -9.75 -7.18 8.68
N VAL A 73 -8.94 -8.22 8.40
CA VAL A 73 -7.55 -8.05 7.94
C VAL A 73 -7.48 -7.38 6.57
N VAL A 74 -8.30 -7.80 5.60
CA VAL A 74 -8.38 -7.17 4.28
C VAL A 74 -8.73 -5.69 4.38
N ASN A 75 -9.73 -5.35 5.20
CA ASN A 75 -10.16 -3.97 5.42
C ASN A 75 -9.05 -3.16 6.09
N TYR A 76 -8.33 -3.73 7.07
CA TYR A 76 -7.19 -3.08 7.70
C TYR A 76 -6.06 -2.80 6.71
N PHE A 77 -5.70 -3.75 5.85
CA PHE A 77 -4.71 -3.56 4.80
C PHE A 77 -5.11 -2.50 3.78
N HIS A 78 -6.39 -2.46 3.39
CA HIS A 78 -6.92 -1.40 2.54
C HIS A 78 -6.83 -0.02 3.21
N TYR A 79 -7.08 0.04 4.52
CA TYR A 79 -7.00 1.26 5.31
C TYR A 79 -5.57 1.78 5.44
N ILE A 80 -4.61 0.93 5.83
CA ILE A 80 -3.22 1.39 6.01
C ILE A 80 -2.57 1.70 4.67
N GLY A 81 -2.86 0.92 3.63
CA GLY A 81 -2.48 1.17 2.24
C GLY A 81 -1.05 1.70 2.05
N GLY A 82 -0.90 2.58 1.06
CA GLY A 82 0.34 3.31 0.74
C GLY A 82 0.12 4.19 -0.49
N PHE A 83 0.96 5.21 -0.73
CA PHE A 83 0.77 6.10 -1.88
C PHE A 83 1.08 5.42 -3.22
N ASN A 84 1.83 4.32 -3.16
CA ASN A 84 2.17 3.47 -4.29
C ASN A 84 2.21 2.00 -3.84
N LEU A 85 2.26 1.08 -4.81
CA LEU A 85 2.25 -0.37 -4.56
C LEU A 85 3.41 -0.81 -3.65
N LYS A 86 4.61 -0.25 -3.85
CA LYS A 86 5.80 -0.60 -3.05
C LYS A 86 5.60 -0.23 -1.58
N GLU A 87 5.08 0.96 -1.31
CA GLU A 87 4.75 1.40 0.04
C GLU A 87 3.63 0.57 0.66
N ALA A 88 2.58 0.29 -0.10
CA ALA A 88 1.44 -0.48 0.39
C ALA A 88 1.83 -1.88 0.85
N VAL A 89 2.57 -2.61 0.00
CA VAL A 89 3.07 -3.95 0.35
C VAL A 89 4.01 -3.88 1.55
N ASN A 90 4.93 -2.91 1.58
CA ASN A 90 5.87 -2.76 2.69
C ASN A 90 5.17 -2.45 4.02
N LEU A 91 4.16 -1.58 4.02
CA LEU A 91 3.37 -1.27 5.22
C LEU A 91 2.57 -2.48 5.69
N CYS A 92 1.90 -3.19 4.78
CA CYS A 92 1.15 -4.40 5.15
C CYS A 92 2.05 -5.46 5.78
N LEU A 93 3.23 -5.73 5.20
CA LEU A 93 4.16 -6.71 5.75
C LEU A 93 4.73 -6.28 7.11
N LYS A 94 5.10 -5.00 7.27
CA LYS A 94 5.58 -4.47 8.56
C LYS A 94 4.53 -4.51 9.66
N GLU A 95 3.28 -4.28 9.31
CA GLU A 95 2.19 -4.28 10.29
C GLU A 95 1.76 -5.70 10.69
N SER A 96 1.91 -6.67 9.79
CA SER A 96 1.39 -8.04 9.96
C SER A 96 2.39 -9.06 10.46
N LEU A 97 3.69 -8.87 10.24
CA LEU A 97 4.73 -9.81 10.64
C LEU A 97 5.67 -9.17 11.66
N SER A 98 6.12 -9.96 12.64
CA SER A 98 7.19 -9.52 13.53
C SER A 98 8.54 -9.63 12.84
N ASP A 99 9.45 -8.70 13.14
CA ASP A 99 10.80 -8.69 12.55
C ASP A 99 11.54 -10.01 12.76
N ALA A 100 11.39 -10.63 13.94
CA ALA A 100 12.00 -11.92 14.26
C ALA A 100 11.47 -13.04 13.36
N PHE A 101 10.16 -13.06 13.11
CA PHE A 101 9.52 -14.10 12.30
C PHE A 101 9.82 -13.96 10.81
N THR A 102 10.10 -12.75 10.31
CA THR A 102 10.46 -12.55 8.89
C THR A 102 11.68 -13.36 8.44
N ALA A 103 12.59 -13.74 9.36
CA ALA A 103 13.75 -14.57 9.05
C ALA A 103 13.38 -16.02 8.64
N GLU A 104 12.23 -16.51 9.11
CA GLU A 104 11.69 -17.86 8.86
C GLU A 104 10.85 -17.93 7.57
N ILE A 105 10.66 -16.80 6.90
CA ILE A 105 9.78 -16.67 5.73
C ILE A 105 10.61 -16.42 4.48
N THR A 106 10.25 -17.09 3.39
CA THR A 106 10.73 -16.73 2.05
C THR A 106 9.55 -16.60 1.11
N TRP A 107 9.73 -15.89 0.00
CA TRP A 107 8.66 -15.74 -0.97
C TRP A 107 8.20 -17.09 -1.55
N TRP A 108 9.14 -18.00 -1.83
CA TRP A 108 8.87 -19.29 -2.49
C TRP A 108 9.03 -20.53 -1.60
N GLY A 109 9.46 -20.40 -0.34
CA GLY A 109 9.70 -21.56 0.54
C GLY A 109 10.83 -22.49 0.10
N ARG A 110 11.88 -21.98 -0.58
CA ARG A 110 12.92 -22.82 -1.21
C ARG A 110 14.02 -23.32 -0.27
N GLU A 111 14.17 -22.70 0.88
CA GLU A 111 15.13 -23.15 1.90
C GLU A 111 14.42 -24.13 2.85
N GLU A 112 15.12 -25.18 3.27
CA GLU A 112 14.57 -26.18 4.19
C GLU A 112 14.00 -25.50 5.44
N ALA A 113 12.79 -25.92 5.82
CA ALA A 113 12.00 -25.41 6.94
C ALA A 113 11.43 -23.98 6.83
N LYS A 114 11.70 -23.22 5.75
CA LYS A 114 11.12 -21.87 5.59
C LYS A 114 9.69 -21.87 5.05
N ILE A 115 8.88 -20.97 5.57
CA ILE A 115 7.48 -20.81 5.17
C ILE A 115 7.42 -20.07 3.83
N SER A 116 6.59 -20.55 2.90
CA SER A 116 6.32 -19.89 1.62
C SER A 116 5.25 -18.81 1.81
N LEU A 117 5.60 -17.55 1.57
CA LEU A 117 4.66 -16.44 1.70
C LEU A 117 3.70 -16.31 0.52
N TYR A 118 4.12 -16.69 -0.69
CA TYR A 118 3.41 -16.41 -1.95
C TYR A 118 1.94 -16.84 -1.97
N ASP A 119 1.61 -18.02 -1.39
CA ASP A 119 0.26 -18.60 -1.47
C ASP A 119 -0.55 -18.50 -0.16
N THR A 120 -0.05 -17.74 0.81
CA THR A 120 -0.72 -17.52 2.10
C THR A 120 -1.99 -16.69 1.97
N LYS A 121 -2.96 -16.89 2.88
CA LYS A 121 -4.06 -15.95 3.12
C LYS A 121 -3.52 -14.55 3.39
N LEU A 122 -2.36 -14.41 4.03
CA LEU A 122 -1.72 -13.11 4.23
C LEU A 122 -1.43 -12.38 2.93
N THR A 123 -0.79 -13.04 1.96
CA THR A 123 -0.55 -12.46 0.64
C THR A 123 -1.85 -12.15 -0.09
N LYS A 124 -2.84 -13.05 -0.03
CA LYS A 124 -4.17 -12.83 -0.64
C LYS A 124 -4.87 -11.62 -0.04
N ALA A 125 -4.75 -11.41 1.28
CA ALA A 125 -5.34 -10.28 1.97
C ALA A 125 -4.69 -8.95 1.55
N ILE A 126 -3.37 -8.93 1.33
CA ILE A 126 -2.65 -7.74 0.82
C ILE A 126 -3.16 -7.34 -0.58
N TYR A 127 -3.48 -8.33 -1.43
CA TYR A 127 -4.06 -8.06 -2.75
C TYR A 127 -5.55 -7.72 -2.71
N GLY A 128 -6.21 -7.82 -1.56
CA GLY A 128 -7.65 -7.56 -1.41
C GLY A 128 -8.54 -8.62 -2.07
N THR A 129 -8.03 -9.85 -2.24
CA THR A 129 -8.80 -10.95 -2.81
C THR A 129 -9.69 -11.55 -1.72
N TYR A 130 -11.01 -11.46 -1.90
CA TYR A 130 -11.96 -12.22 -1.07
C TYR A 130 -11.91 -13.69 -1.47
N ILE A 131 -11.82 -14.59 -0.49
CA ILE A 131 -11.74 -16.05 -0.65
C ILE A 131 -13.12 -16.66 -0.40
#